data_AF-A0A371XZB1-F1
#
_entry.id   AF-A0A371XZB1-F1
#
_cell.length_a   1.000
_cell.length_b   1.000
_cell.length_c   1.000
_cell.angle_alpha   90.00
_cell.angle_beta   90.00
_cell.angle_gamma   90.00
#
_symmetry.space_group_name_H-M   'P 1'
#
loop_
_entity.id
_entity.type
_entity.pdbx_description
1 polymer ?
#
loop_
_entity_poly.entity_id
_entity_poly.type
_entity_poly.pdbx_seq_one_letter_code
_entity_poly.pdbx_strand_id
1 'polypeptide(L)' 'MRRELLDHILICNETHARAILAEYLRHYNGHRPHQSRQQLPPDSAEPATITNLQAHRIRRQRLLGGLINQYERTD' A
#
# COMPACT_ATOMS: atom_id res chain seq x y z
N MET A 1 -14.60 11.81 -3.73
CA MET A 1 -14.55 10.34 -3.57
C MET A 1 -14.55 9.70 -4.95
N ARG A 2 -13.57 8.85 -5.25
CA ARG A 2 -13.58 8.00 -6.46
C ARG A 2 -14.16 6.66 -6.02
N ARG A 3 -15.27 6.23 -6.64
CA ARG A 3 -15.86 4.90 -6.48
C ARG A 3 -16.09 4.38 -7.89
N GLU A 4 -15.10 3.66 -8.42
CA GLU A 4 -15.26 2.93 -9.68
C GLU A 4 -15.72 1.50 -9.32
N LEU A 5 -16.71 0.96 -10.04
CA LEU A 5 -17.25 -0.39 -9.79
C LEU A 5 -16.21 -1.52 -9.96
N LEU A 6 -15.02 -1.20 -10.46
CA LEU A 6 -13.87 -2.09 -10.66
C LEU A 6 -12.97 -2.21 -9.41
N ASP A 7 -13.31 -1.52 -8.31
CA ASP A 7 -12.50 -1.50 -7.08
C ASP A 7 -12.82 -2.65 -6.10
N HIS A 8 -13.24 -3.82 -6.59
CA HIS A 8 -13.71 -4.92 -5.74
C HIS A 8 -13.05 -6.26 -6.10
N ILE A 9 -12.81 -7.08 -5.06
CA ILE A 9 -12.28 -8.44 -5.18
C ILE A 9 -13.33 -9.43 -4.70
N LEU A 10 -13.65 -10.41 -5.53
CA LEU A 10 -14.51 -11.51 -5.16
C LEU A 10 -13.72 -12.53 -4.33
N ILE A 11 -14.18 -12.80 -3.13
CA ILE A 11 -13.61 -13.84 -2.28
C ILE A 11 -14.22 -15.19 -2.66
N CYS A 12 -13.41 -16.05 -3.27
CA CYS A 12 -13.83 -17.35 -3.79
C CYS A 12 -13.94 -18.43 -2.71
N ASN A 13 -13.10 -18.35 -1.67
CA ASN A 13 -13.06 -19.29 -0.55
C ASN A 13 -12.21 -18.71 0.60
N GLU A 14 -12.13 -19.45 1.70
CA GLU A 14 -11.41 -19.05 2.92
C GLU A 14 -9.89 -18.90 2.73
N THR A 15 -9.27 -19.79 1.94
CA THR A 15 -7.84 -19.69 1.61
C THR A 15 -7.55 -18.44 0.81
N HIS A 16 -8.40 -18.12 -0.18
CA HIS A 16 -8.32 -16.89 -0.95
C HIS A 16 -8.52 -15.66 -0.05
N ALA A 17 -9.51 -15.68 0.85
CA ALA A 17 -9.73 -14.60 1.82
C ALA A 17 -8.48 -14.33 2.67
N ARG A 18 -7.87 -15.39 3.22
CA ARG A 18 -6.65 -15.28 4.03
C ARG A 18 -5.49 -14.68 3.24
N ALA A 19 -5.29 -15.09 1.99
CA ALA A 19 -4.23 -14.55 1.15
C ALA A 19 -4.44 -13.05 0.88
N ILE A 20 -5.66 -12.65 0.51
CA ILE A 20 -6.01 -11.25 0.25
C ILE A 20 -5.86 -10.41 1.51
N LEU A 21 -6.37 -10.88 2.65
CA LEU A 21 -6.23 -10.16 3.93
C LEU A 21 -4.77 -10.03 4.36
N ALA A 22 -3.96 -11.07 4.19
CA ALA A 22 -2.54 -11.00 4.53
C ALA A 22 -1.79 -9.96 3.67
N GLU A 23 -2.06 -9.91 2.36
CA GLU A 23 -1.46 -8.90 1.48
C GLU A 23 -1.97 -7.50 1.80
N TYR A 24 -3.28 -7.35 2.04
CA TYR A 24 -3.87 -6.09 2.46
C TYR A 24 -3.28 -5.58 3.77
N LEU A 25 -3.14 -6.44 4.79
CA LEU A 25 -2.59 -6.05 6.10
C LEU A 25 -1.13 -5.61 6.01
N ARG A 26 -0.30 -6.29 5.21
CA ARG A 26 1.08 -5.85 4.96
C ARG A 26 1.12 -4.46 4.32
N HIS A 27 0.24 -4.19 3.36
CA HIS A 27 0.13 -2.86 2.76
C HIS A 27 -0.37 -1.83 3.78
N TYR A 28 -1.46 -2.12 4.49
CA TYR A 28 -2.09 -1.21 5.44
C TYR A 28 -1.12 -0.81 6.56
N ASN A 29 -0.48 -1.80 7.18
CA ASN A 29 0.39 -1.55 8.33
C ASN A 29 1.76 -0.99 7.93
N GLY A 30 2.30 -1.39 6.78
CA GLY A 30 3.66 -1.01 6.38
C GLY A 30 3.76 0.19 5.44
N HIS A 31 2.72 0.50 4.66
CA HIS A 31 2.85 1.42 3.52
C HIS A 31 1.70 2.43 3.39
N ARG A 32 0.52 2.12 3.92
CA ARG A 32 -0.65 2.99 3.73
C ARG A 32 -0.47 4.27 4.53
N PRO A 33 -0.53 5.45 3.91
CA PRO A 33 -0.37 6.69 4.64
C PRO A 33 -1.63 6.99 5.46
N HIS A 34 -1.45 7.33 6.74
CA HIS A 34 -2.53 7.74 7.64
C HIS A 34 -2.44 9.22 7.95
N GLN A 35 -3.45 10.00 7.55
CA GLN A 35 -3.48 11.46 7.77
C GLN A 35 -3.33 11.85 9.25
N SER A 36 -3.98 11.12 10.15
CA SER A 36 -3.88 11.33 11.60
C SER A 36 -2.48 11.03 12.18
N ARG A 37 -1.63 10.33 11.43
CA ARG A 37 -0.24 10.01 11.79
C ARG A 37 0.77 10.75 10.91
N GLN A 38 0.42 11.93 10.40
CA GLN A 38 1.31 12.70 9.52
C GLN A 38 1.75 11.90 8.28
N GLN A 39 0.85 11.12 7.70
CA GLN A 39 1.08 10.20 6.58
C GLN A 39 1.96 8.97 6.90
N LEU A 40 2.29 8.73 8.18
CA LEU A 40 3.00 7.51 8.57
C LEU A 40 2.07 6.31 8.57
N PRO A 41 2.52 5.16 8.04
CA PRO A 41 1.84 3.90 8.26
C PRO A 41 1.94 3.46 9.73
N PRO A 42 1.08 2.55 10.20
CA PRO A 42 1.09 2.06 11.58
C PRO A 42 2.45 1.53 12.06
N ASP A 43 3.16 0.79 11.21
CA ASP A 43 4.43 0.15 11.56
C ASP A 43 5.64 1.11 11.46
N SER A 44 5.42 2.37 11.09
CA SER A 44 6.47 3.39 11.05
C SER A 44 6.31 4.41 12.18
N ALA A 45 7.42 4.65 12.88
CA ALA A 45 7.54 5.67 13.91
C ALA A 45 8.03 7.02 13.36
N GLU A 46 8.82 6.99 12.28
CA GLU A 46 9.45 8.18 11.69
C GLU A 46 9.22 8.24 10.18
N PRO A 47 9.16 9.46 9.59
CA PRO A 47 9.10 9.61 8.15
C PRO A 47 10.41 9.13 7.51
N ALA A 48 10.31 8.52 6.33
CA ALA A 48 11.50 8.16 5.57
C ALA A 48 12.35 9.41 5.28
N THR A 49 13.61 9.41 5.73
CA THR A 49 14.57 10.48 5.48
C THR A 49 14.90 10.51 4.00
N ILE A 50 14.47 11.54 3.28
CA ILE A 50 14.77 11.71 1.86
C ILE A 50 16.06 12.53 1.74
N THR A 51 17.18 11.84 1.48
CA THR A 51 18.49 12.50 1.40
C THR A 51 18.77 13.07 0.00
N ASN A 52 18.16 12.52 -1.08
CA ASN A 52 18.35 13.05 -2.43
C ASN A 52 17.15 12.83 -3.38
N LEU A 53 16.26 13.82 -3.48
CA LEU A 53 15.08 13.78 -4.35
C LEU A 53 15.38 13.49 -5.84
N GLN A 54 16.60 13.75 -6.33
CA GLN A 54 16.99 13.50 -7.73
C GLN A 54 17.53 12.09 -7.97
N ALA A 55 18.02 11.39 -6.94
CA ALA A 55 18.54 10.04 -7.06
C ALA A 55 17.46 8.95 -6.98
N HIS A 56 16.35 9.23 -6.30
CA HIS A 56 15.35 8.19 -6.02
C HIS A 56 14.40 7.94 -7.21
N ARG A 57 14.40 6.71 -7.73
CA ARG A 57 13.42 6.27 -8.72
C ARG A 57 12.12 5.87 -8.02
N ILE A 58 10.97 6.28 -8.58
CA ILE A 58 9.67 5.83 -8.08
C ILE A 58 9.34 4.48 -8.71
N ARG A 59 9.14 3.47 -7.87
CA ARG A 59 8.63 2.15 -8.24
C ARG A 59 7.15 2.07 -7.91
N ARG A 60 6.35 1.63 -8.89
CA ARG A 60 4.94 1.27 -8.70
C ARG A 60 4.83 -0.25 -8.58
N GLN A 61 4.19 -0.71 -7.52
CA GLN A 61 3.77 -2.10 -7.34
C GLN A 61 2.24 -2.19 -7.35
N ARG A 62 1.71 -3.11 -8.14
CA ARG A 62 0.28 -3.42 -8.19
C ARG A 62 0.02 -4.59 -7.24
N LEU A 63 -0.80 -4.36 -6.23
CA LEU A 63 -1.21 -5.36 -5.25
C LEU A 63 -2.66 -5.76 -5.50
N LEU A 64 -3.04 -6.95 -5.00
CA LEU A 64 -4.43 -7.42 -5.03
C LEU A 64 -5.08 -7.33 -6.42
N GLY A 65 -4.41 -7.85 -7.45
CA GLY A 65 -4.92 -7.82 -8.82
C GLY A 65 -4.93 -6.42 -9.48
N GLY A 66 -4.27 -5.43 -8.88
CA GLY A 66 -4.21 -4.05 -9.39
C GLY A 66 -5.15 -3.07 -8.69
N LEU A 67 -5.94 -3.55 -7.74
CA LEU A 67 -6.82 -2.73 -6.92
C LEU A 67 -6.03 -1.69 -6.10
N ILE A 68 -4.87 -2.09 -5.61
CA ILE A 68 -4.01 -1.20 -4.83
C ILE A 68 -2.74 -0.92 -5.62
N ASN A 69 -2.41 0.37 -5.72
CA ASN A 69 -1.14 0.83 -6.25
C ASN A 69 -0.28 1.32 -5.10
N GLN A 70 0.74 0.54 -4.76
CA GLN A 70 1.77 0.92 -3.80
C GLN A 70 2.89 1.64 -4.56
N TYR A 71 3.33 2.78 -4.02
CA TYR A 71 4.42 3.57 -4.59
C TYR A 71 5.54 3.65 -3.57
N GLU A 72 6.73 3.26 -4.00
CA GLU A 72 7.94 3.28 -3.20
C GLU A 72 9.00 4.09 -3.91
N ARG A 73 9.85 4.76 -3.14
CA ARG A 73 11.08 5.36 -3.64
C ARG A 73 12.18 4.34 -3.43
N THR A 74 12.90 3.98 -4.49
CA THR A 74 14.08 3.13 -4.42
C THR A 74 15.33 4.01 -4.44
N ASP A 75 16.33 3.64 -3.64
CA ASP A 75 17.67 4.23 -3.65
C ASP A 75 18.48 3.83 -4.89
#